data_AF-A0A2V8TDP1-F1
#
_entry.id   AF-A0A2V8TDP1-F1
#
_cell.length_a   1.000
_cell.length_b   1.000
_cell.length_c   1.000
_cell.angle_alpha   90.00
_cell.angle_beta   90.00
_cell.angle_gamma   90.00
#
_symmetry.space_group_name_H-M   'P 1'
#
loop_
_entity.id
_entity.type
_entity.pdbx_description
1 polymer ?
#
loop_
_entity_poly.entity_id
_entity_poly.type
_entity_poly.pdbx_seq_one_letter_code
_entity_poly.pdbx_strand_id
1 'polypeptide(L)'
;MRSLLGTGERLIRVLAVMGCLALALTGCTRLRIRREMHEANAFYKAQNYEEAVKHYKNVVALDPGYMDAWLNMGYAYRALFHPGSEHPKDATYASEGIAALRKYLETNPENETARQYFLEFCTSAARHDDAIAFFEQELKRKPDNPQIMRSLATLYAKKGDVEQAMKWWQRWTQIEPRNPEAWYIIGVASWERSYKNPSIGSDERRKVITEGIDALGKALEIKPDYFEALSYMNLIYREKAKLEATEGNSAGAGSDYETADKYMKRALEVRNAQQKAQTKTG
;
A
#
# COMPACT_ATOMS: atom_id res chain seq x y z
N MET A 1 27.82 -63.57 -27.27
CA MET A 1 27.01 -63.11 -26.13
C MET A 1 27.79 -62.32 -25.03
N ARG A 2 29.05 -61.90 -25.24
CA ARG A 2 29.84 -61.20 -24.19
C ARG A 2 29.86 -59.66 -24.26
N SER A 3 29.21 -58.99 -25.24
CA SER A 3 29.32 -57.52 -25.39
C SER A 3 28.17 -56.70 -24.77
N LEU A 4 27.08 -57.31 -24.32
CA LEU A 4 25.92 -56.61 -23.76
C LEU A 4 26.03 -56.32 -22.24
N LEU A 5 26.89 -57.05 -21.52
CA LEU A 5 27.10 -56.83 -20.07
C LEU A 5 27.96 -55.59 -19.78
N GLY A 6 28.89 -55.23 -20.68
CA GLY A 6 29.79 -54.08 -20.49
C GLY A 6 29.15 -52.72 -20.78
N THR A 7 28.06 -52.68 -21.54
CA THR A 7 27.35 -51.43 -21.88
C THR A 7 26.43 -50.97 -20.73
N GLY A 8 25.78 -51.90 -20.02
CA GLY A 8 24.93 -51.60 -18.86
C GLY A 8 25.70 -51.02 -17.66
N GLU A 9 26.84 -51.62 -17.31
CA GLU A 9 27.69 -51.10 -16.21
C GLU A 9 28.30 -49.73 -16.53
N ARG A 10 28.68 -49.50 -17.81
CA ARG A 10 29.17 -48.18 -18.26
C ARG A 10 28.06 -47.13 -18.15
N LEU A 11 26.82 -47.46 -18.52
CA LEU A 11 25.69 -46.55 -18.41
C LEU A 11 25.37 -46.20 -16.95
N ILE A 12 25.37 -47.19 -16.05
CA ILE A 12 25.14 -46.97 -14.60
C ILE A 12 26.25 -46.10 -14.00
N ARG A 13 27.52 -46.33 -14.35
CA ARG A 13 28.64 -45.50 -13.87
C ARG A 13 28.55 -44.06 -14.41
N VAL A 14 28.20 -43.88 -15.69
CA VAL A 14 27.99 -42.55 -16.27
C VAL A 14 26.83 -41.83 -15.58
N LEU A 15 25.70 -42.51 -15.35
CA LEU A 15 24.55 -41.94 -14.63
C LEU A 15 24.88 -41.61 -13.16
N ALA A 16 25.65 -42.46 -12.47
CA ALA A 16 26.08 -42.22 -11.10
C ALA A 16 27.06 -41.02 -10.99
N VAL A 17 28.01 -40.91 -11.93
CA VAL A 17 28.93 -39.77 -12.02
C VAL A 17 28.17 -38.48 -12.36
N MET A 18 27.25 -38.52 -13.33
CA MET A 18 26.37 -37.39 -13.67
C MET A 18 25.49 -36.97 -12.48
N GLY A 19 24.93 -37.92 -11.73
CA GLY A 19 24.17 -37.66 -10.51
C GLY A 19 25.01 -37.02 -9.40
N CYS A 20 26.24 -37.49 -9.19
CA CYS A 20 27.17 -36.89 -8.22
C CYS A 20 27.62 -35.48 -8.63
N LEU A 21 27.87 -35.24 -9.92
CA LEU A 21 28.18 -33.90 -10.44
C LEU A 21 27.00 -32.94 -10.29
N ALA A 22 25.76 -33.38 -10.56
CA ALA A 22 24.57 -32.56 -10.35
C ALA A 22 24.37 -32.19 -8.86
N LEU A 23 24.61 -33.14 -7.94
CA LEU A 23 24.54 -32.88 -6.50
C LEU A 23 25.67 -31.95 -6.00
N ALA A 24 26.88 -32.09 -6.53
CA ALA A 24 28.00 -31.21 -6.19
C ALA A 24 27.79 -29.78 -6.71
N LEU A 25 27.28 -29.62 -7.93
CA LEU A 25 26.95 -28.32 -8.52
C LEU A 25 25.84 -27.62 -7.73
N THR A 26 24.78 -28.34 -7.35
CA THR A 26 23.69 -27.78 -6.53
C THR A 26 24.15 -27.44 -5.11
N GLY A 27 25.06 -28.22 -4.52
CA GLY A 27 25.70 -27.93 -3.23
C GLY A 27 26.52 -26.64 -3.26
N CYS A 28 27.37 -26.46 -4.29
CA CYS A 28 28.16 -25.24 -4.48
C CYS A 28 27.26 -24.00 -4.67
N THR A 29 26.18 -24.11 -5.44
CA THR A 29 25.23 -23.00 -5.65
C THR A 29 24.53 -22.60 -4.34
N ARG A 30 24.06 -23.57 -3.53
CA ARG A 30 23.42 -23.28 -2.24
C ARG A 30 24.38 -22.61 -1.24
N LEU A 31 25.62 -23.06 -1.17
CA LEU A 31 26.64 -22.43 -0.31
C LEU A 31 26.94 -21.00 -0.77
N ARG A 32 27.04 -20.78 -2.08
CA ARG A 32 27.24 -19.45 -2.65
C ARG A 32 26.08 -18.52 -2.32
N ILE A 33 24.83 -18.94 -2.55
CA ILE A 33 23.63 -18.15 -2.21
C ILE A 33 23.65 -17.74 -0.73
N ARG A 34 23.94 -18.68 0.18
CA ARG A 34 24.02 -18.39 1.62
C ARG A 34 25.08 -17.34 1.94
N ARG A 35 26.25 -17.43 1.32
CA ARG A 35 27.33 -16.44 1.51
C ARG A 35 26.92 -15.07 1.01
N GLU A 36 26.43 -14.98 -0.23
CA GLU A 36 25.98 -13.71 -0.82
C GLU A 36 24.86 -13.08 0.01
N MET A 37 23.89 -13.87 0.49
CA MET A 37 22.81 -13.36 1.35
C MET A 37 23.33 -12.86 2.71
N HIS A 38 24.30 -13.56 3.31
CA HIS A 38 24.92 -13.13 4.56
C HIS A 38 25.69 -11.81 4.38
N GLU A 39 26.49 -11.69 3.33
CA GLU A 39 27.22 -10.47 2.98
C GLU A 39 26.24 -9.30 2.70
N ALA A 40 25.19 -9.54 1.92
CA ALA A 40 24.16 -8.55 1.64
C ALA A 40 23.53 -7.99 2.92
N ASN A 41 23.12 -8.87 3.82
CA ASN A 41 22.51 -8.48 5.10
C ASN A 41 23.51 -7.77 6.02
N ALA A 42 24.80 -8.12 5.98
CA ALA A 42 25.84 -7.44 6.74
C ALA A 42 26.04 -6.01 6.23
N PHE A 43 26.15 -5.82 4.91
CA PHE A 43 26.23 -4.50 4.30
C PHE A 43 24.97 -3.66 4.54
N TYR A 44 23.79 -4.26 4.48
CA TYR A 44 22.52 -3.59 4.79
C TYR A 44 22.51 -3.06 6.24
N LYS A 45 22.90 -3.89 7.22
CA LYS A 45 23.00 -3.48 8.63
C LYS A 45 24.04 -2.37 8.84
N ALA A 46 25.12 -2.39 8.06
CA ALA A 46 26.12 -1.33 8.04
C ALA A 46 25.68 -0.08 7.26
N GLN A 47 24.44 -0.03 6.76
CA GLN A 47 23.87 1.03 5.92
C GLN A 47 24.63 1.27 4.60
N ASN A 48 25.47 0.31 4.19
CA ASN A 48 26.12 0.33 2.90
C ASN A 48 25.19 -0.34 1.87
N TYR A 49 24.14 0.39 1.50
CA TYR A 49 23.07 -0.15 0.67
C TYR A 49 23.51 -0.44 -0.78
N GLU A 50 24.50 0.29 -1.32
CA GLU A 50 25.04 0.02 -2.66
C GLU A 50 25.71 -1.36 -2.74
N GLU A 51 26.53 -1.73 -1.75
CA GLU A 51 27.13 -3.08 -1.68
C GLU A 51 26.08 -4.14 -1.35
N ALA A 52 25.13 -3.85 -0.46
CA ALA A 52 24.04 -4.77 -0.15
C ALA A 52 23.26 -5.18 -1.41
N VAL A 53 22.91 -4.20 -2.26
CA VAL A 53 22.23 -4.43 -3.54
C VAL A 53 23.04 -5.32 -4.47
N LYS A 54 24.36 -5.15 -4.57
CA LYS A 54 25.21 -6.02 -5.42
C LYS A 54 25.11 -7.47 -5.00
N HIS A 55 25.18 -7.75 -3.70
CA HIS A 55 25.07 -9.11 -3.19
C HIS A 55 23.64 -9.67 -3.31
N TYR A 56 22.60 -8.87 -3.08
CA TYR A 56 21.23 -9.32 -3.35
C TYR A 56 21.02 -9.65 -4.84
N LYS A 57 21.59 -8.85 -5.76
CA LYS A 57 21.60 -9.14 -7.20
C LYS A 57 22.28 -10.48 -7.52
N ASN A 58 23.38 -10.80 -6.85
CA ASN A 58 24.04 -12.10 -7.00
C ASN A 58 23.14 -13.25 -6.50
N VAL A 59 22.43 -13.06 -5.39
CA VAL A 59 21.47 -14.07 -4.87
C VAL A 59 20.37 -14.33 -5.90
N VAL A 60 19.69 -13.29 -6.38
CA VAL A 60 18.56 -13.47 -7.32
C VAL A 60 18.99 -13.95 -8.71
N ALA A 61 20.25 -13.72 -9.09
CA ALA A 61 20.82 -14.30 -10.30
C ALA A 61 21.11 -15.81 -10.17
N LEU A 62 21.46 -16.28 -8.98
CA LEU A 62 21.69 -17.70 -8.68
C LEU A 62 20.38 -18.45 -8.42
N ASP A 63 19.43 -17.80 -7.74
CA ASP A 63 18.11 -18.32 -7.44
C ASP A 63 17.06 -17.20 -7.53
N PRO A 64 16.40 -17.04 -8.70
CA PRO A 64 15.31 -16.07 -8.88
C PRO A 64 14.11 -16.34 -7.96
N GLY A 65 14.01 -17.53 -7.37
CA GLY A 65 12.98 -17.94 -6.41
C GLY A 65 13.27 -17.50 -4.96
N TYR A 66 14.45 -16.96 -4.67
CA TYR A 66 14.84 -16.53 -3.33
C TYR A 66 14.19 -15.19 -2.96
N MET A 67 12.92 -15.24 -2.55
CA MET A 67 12.08 -14.05 -2.36
C MET A 67 12.60 -13.05 -1.30
N ASP A 68 13.25 -13.52 -0.25
CA ASP A 68 13.83 -12.63 0.77
C ASP A 68 14.89 -11.68 0.18
N ALA A 69 15.63 -12.11 -0.84
CA ALA A 69 16.59 -11.25 -1.52
C ALA A 69 15.89 -10.18 -2.37
N TRP A 70 14.77 -10.51 -3.03
CA TRP A 70 13.95 -9.52 -3.74
C TRP A 70 13.38 -8.47 -2.80
N LEU A 71 12.83 -8.89 -1.65
CA LEU A 71 12.29 -7.98 -0.63
C LEU A 71 13.38 -7.04 -0.09
N ASN A 72 14.49 -7.61 0.38
CA ASN A 72 15.55 -6.83 1.00
C ASN A 72 16.28 -5.93 -0.02
N MET A 73 16.39 -6.37 -1.28
CA MET A 73 16.87 -5.53 -2.37
C MET A 73 15.96 -4.33 -2.60
N GLY A 74 14.64 -4.53 -2.61
CA GLY A 74 13.66 -3.45 -2.68
C GLY A 74 13.83 -2.43 -1.55
N TYR A 75 14.04 -2.89 -0.32
CA TYR A 75 14.30 -2.02 0.83
C TYR A 75 15.63 -1.28 0.72
N ALA A 76 16.69 -1.94 0.24
CA ALA A 76 17.99 -1.31 0.05
C ALA A 76 17.93 -0.20 -1.02
N TYR A 77 17.24 -0.44 -2.13
CA TYR A 77 17.01 0.59 -3.15
C TYR A 77 16.20 1.77 -2.64
N ARG A 78 15.16 1.51 -1.83
CA ARG A 78 14.38 2.59 -1.21
C ARG A 78 15.26 3.46 -0.31
N ALA A 79 16.19 2.86 0.43
CA ALA A 79 17.13 3.60 1.27
C ALA A 79 18.17 4.40 0.47
N LEU A 80 18.48 3.97 -0.77
CA LEU A 80 19.34 4.70 -1.70
C LEU A 80 18.62 5.81 -2.48
N PHE A 81 17.29 5.75 -2.56
CA PHE A 81 16.48 6.68 -3.33
C PHE A 81 16.31 8.01 -2.58
N HIS A 82 16.54 9.11 -3.29
CA HIS A 82 16.44 10.48 -2.80
C HIS A 82 15.39 11.24 -3.63
N PRO A 83 14.15 11.36 -3.13
CA PRO A 83 13.07 11.99 -3.87
C PRO A 83 13.44 13.38 -4.40
N GLY A 84 13.27 13.59 -5.72
CA GLY A 84 13.58 14.85 -6.40
C GLY A 84 15.04 15.03 -6.80
N SER A 85 15.90 14.04 -6.57
CA SER A 85 17.28 14.04 -7.07
C SER A 85 17.32 13.91 -8.59
N GLU A 86 18.12 14.75 -9.26
CA GLU A 86 18.38 14.66 -10.69
C GLU A 86 19.52 13.68 -11.03
N HIS A 87 20.14 13.08 -10.01
CA HIS A 87 21.26 12.18 -10.21
C HIS A 87 20.81 10.92 -10.99
N PRO A 88 21.48 10.50 -12.09
CA PRO A 88 21.01 9.40 -12.94
C PRO A 88 20.80 8.06 -12.19
N LYS A 89 21.61 7.80 -11.15
CA LYS A 89 21.44 6.64 -10.28
C LYS A 89 20.08 6.61 -9.58
N ASP A 90 19.49 7.75 -9.27
CA ASP A 90 18.25 7.83 -8.49
C ASP A 90 17.05 7.26 -9.26
N ALA A 91 16.96 7.57 -10.56
CA ALA A 91 15.98 6.97 -11.47
C ALA A 91 16.15 5.44 -11.58
N THR A 92 17.40 4.96 -11.57
CA THR A 92 17.72 3.53 -11.53
C THR A 92 17.30 2.91 -10.21
N TYR A 93 17.58 3.55 -9.08
CA TYR A 93 17.20 3.06 -7.75
C TYR A 93 15.68 2.94 -7.60
N ALA A 94 14.93 3.94 -8.05
CA ALA A 94 13.48 3.87 -8.11
C ALA A 94 13.01 2.69 -8.97
N SER A 95 13.51 2.58 -10.21
CA SER A 95 13.05 1.56 -11.15
C SER A 95 13.37 0.14 -10.68
N GLU A 96 14.60 -0.12 -10.26
CA GLU A 96 15.04 -1.45 -9.82
C GLU A 96 14.42 -1.83 -8.47
N GLY A 97 14.29 -0.88 -7.53
CA GLY A 97 13.66 -1.11 -6.24
C GLY A 97 12.16 -1.41 -6.33
N ILE A 98 11.43 -0.66 -7.15
CA ILE A 98 10.01 -0.91 -7.43
C ILE A 98 9.85 -2.28 -8.12
N ALA A 99 10.72 -2.63 -9.07
CA ALA A 99 10.68 -3.94 -9.71
C ALA A 99 10.95 -5.09 -8.73
N ALA A 100 11.87 -4.91 -7.79
CA ALA A 100 12.19 -5.92 -6.77
C ALA A 100 11.02 -6.17 -5.81
N LEU A 101 10.39 -5.09 -5.30
CA LEU A 101 9.20 -5.19 -4.45
C LEU A 101 8.01 -5.79 -5.21
N ARG A 102 7.81 -5.41 -6.48
CA ARG A 102 6.80 -6.03 -7.35
C ARG A 102 7.03 -7.53 -7.45
N LYS A 103 8.26 -7.96 -7.71
CA LYS A 103 8.61 -9.37 -7.84
C LYS A 103 8.31 -10.17 -6.57
N TYR A 104 8.61 -9.59 -5.41
CA TYR A 104 8.28 -10.19 -4.13
C TYR A 104 6.75 -10.33 -3.93
N LEU A 105 6.00 -9.27 -4.24
CA LEU A 105 4.55 -9.23 -4.06
C LEU A 105 3.78 -10.17 -5.01
N GLU A 106 4.34 -10.49 -6.19
CA GLU A 106 3.76 -11.51 -7.09
C GLU A 106 3.58 -12.88 -6.40
N THR A 107 4.46 -13.23 -5.45
CA THR A 107 4.41 -14.51 -4.73
C THR A 107 3.93 -14.35 -3.29
N ASN A 108 3.96 -13.14 -2.74
CA ASN A 108 3.54 -12.82 -1.37
C ASN A 108 2.48 -11.70 -1.34
N PRO A 109 1.33 -11.84 -2.04
CA PRO A 109 0.36 -10.76 -2.21
C PRO A 109 -0.32 -10.32 -0.91
N GLU A 110 -0.28 -11.16 0.14
CA GLU A 110 -0.88 -10.86 1.45
C GLU A 110 0.09 -10.16 2.42
N ASN A 111 1.37 -9.98 2.05
CA ASN A 111 2.32 -9.26 2.89
C ASN A 111 2.01 -7.75 2.89
N GLU A 112 1.28 -7.30 3.92
CA GLU A 112 0.85 -5.90 4.07
C GLU A 112 2.04 -4.94 4.18
N THR A 113 3.07 -5.29 4.94
CA THR A 113 4.27 -4.47 5.11
C THR A 113 4.98 -4.23 3.78
N ALA A 114 5.20 -5.29 2.99
CA ALA A 114 5.81 -5.17 1.66
C ALA A 114 4.96 -4.32 0.71
N ARG A 115 3.63 -4.47 0.76
CA ARG A 115 2.67 -3.68 -0.03
C ARG A 115 2.74 -2.20 0.34
N GLN A 116 2.80 -1.89 1.63
CA GLN A 116 2.96 -0.52 2.11
C GLN A 116 4.26 0.10 1.62
N TYR A 117 5.39 -0.60 1.76
CA TYR A 117 6.67 -0.12 1.23
C TYR A 117 6.65 0.10 -0.28
N PHE A 118 6.00 -0.79 -1.03
CA PHE A 118 5.82 -0.64 -2.47
C PHE A 118 5.02 0.62 -2.82
N LEU A 119 3.88 0.85 -2.14
CA LEU A 119 3.04 2.03 -2.34
C LEU A 119 3.79 3.33 -2.00
N GLU A 120 4.46 3.36 -0.86
CA GLU A 120 5.24 4.52 -0.43
C GLU A 120 6.39 4.81 -1.38
N PHE A 121 7.09 3.78 -1.88
CA PHE A 121 8.20 3.97 -2.81
C PHE A 121 7.72 4.46 -4.18
N CYS A 122 6.65 3.87 -4.73
CA CYS A 122 6.05 4.35 -5.96
C CYS A 122 5.56 5.79 -5.83
N THR A 123 4.96 6.16 -4.69
CA THR A 123 4.50 7.53 -4.43
C THR A 123 5.68 8.50 -4.31
N SER A 124 6.72 8.17 -3.55
CA SER A 124 7.91 9.02 -3.39
C SER A 124 8.69 9.21 -4.70
N ALA A 125 8.66 8.21 -5.57
CA ALA A 125 9.26 8.26 -6.90
C ALA A 125 8.34 8.84 -7.98
N ALA A 126 7.13 9.31 -7.62
CA ALA A 126 6.08 9.75 -8.54
C ALA A 126 5.68 8.70 -9.62
N ARG A 127 6.00 7.42 -9.40
CA ARG A 127 5.71 6.27 -10.28
C ARG A 127 4.33 5.67 -9.98
N HIS A 128 3.30 6.52 -9.89
CA HIS A 128 1.94 6.10 -9.53
C HIS A 128 1.36 5.09 -10.55
N ASP A 129 1.60 5.32 -11.84
CA ASP A 129 1.05 4.50 -12.93
C ASP A 129 1.59 3.05 -12.90
N ASP A 130 2.85 2.86 -12.52
CA ASP A 130 3.43 1.53 -12.37
C ASP A 130 2.79 0.73 -11.25
N ALA A 131 2.49 1.39 -10.14
CA ALA A 131 1.81 0.77 -9.02
C ALA A 131 0.35 0.46 -9.35
N ILE A 132 -0.35 1.38 -10.04
CA ILE A 132 -1.72 1.18 -10.51
C ILE A 132 -1.77 -0.04 -11.45
N ALA A 133 -0.91 -0.09 -12.46
CA ALA A 133 -0.87 -1.21 -13.41
C ALA A 133 -0.62 -2.57 -12.72
N PHE A 134 0.26 -2.59 -11.71
CA PHE A 134 0.49 -3.79 -10.90
C PHE A 134 -0.77 -4.22 -10.14
N PHE A 135 -1.41 -3.32 -9.40
CA PHE A 135 -2.60 -3.67 -8.63
C PHE A 135 -3.82 -3.97 -9.50
N GLU A 136 -3.97 -3.34 -10.67
CA GLU A 136 -5.01 -3.71 -11.64
C GLU A 136 -4.82 -5.14 -12.15
N GLN A 137 -3.58 -5.57 -12.39
CA GLN A 137 -3.28 -6.95 -12.78
C GLN A 137 -3.61 -7.92 -11.63
N GLU A 138 -3.25 -7.58 -10.40
CA GLU A 138 -3.56 -8.40 -9.23
C GLU A 138 -5.08 -8.48 -9.00
N LEU A 139 -5.80 -7.38 -9.21
CA LEU A 139 -7.27 -7.36 -9.10
C LEU A 139 -7.93 -8.26 -10.16
N LYS A 140 -7.38 -8.34 -11.38
CA LYS A 140 -7.88 -9.30 -12.39
C LYS A 140 -7.80 -10.75 -11.91
N ARG A 141 -6.82 -11.08 -11.06
CA ARG A 141 -6.66 -12.43 -10.46
C ARG A 141 -7.56 -12.61 -9.24
N LYS A 142 -7.76 -11.56 -8.45
CA LYS A 142 -8.59 -11.54 -7.24
C LYS A 142 -9.59 -10.37 -7.27
N PRO A 143 -10.71 -10.49 -8.01
CA PRO A 143 -11.62 -9.37 -8.30
C PRO A 143 -12.25 -8.69 -7.07
N ASP A 144 -12.39 -9.44 -5.97
CA ASP A 144 -13.07 -9.00 -4.76
C ASP A 144 -12.10 -8.82 -3.57
N ASN A 145 -10.81 -8.58 -3.83
CA ASN A 145 -9.83 -8.34 -2.77
C ASN A 145 -9.88 -6.88 -2.29
N PRO A 146 -10.36 -6.59 -1.07
CA PRO A 146 -10.52 -5.23 -0.57
C PRO A 146 -9.18 -4.52 -0.35
N GLN A 147 -8.11 -5.25 -0.01
CA GLN A 147 -6.78 -4.65 0.17
C GLN A 147 -6.23 -4.09 -1.15
N ILE A 148 -6.46 -4.77 -2.28
CA ILE A 148 -6.09 -4.26 -3.60
C ILE A 148 -6.92 -3.02 -3.96
N MET A 149 -8.23 -3.05 -3.69
CA MET A 149 -9.10 -1.88 -3.91
C MET A 149 -8.63 -0.66 -3.09
N ARG A 150 -8.27 -0.86 -1.81
CA ARG A 150 -7.70 0.18 -0.95
C ARG A 150 -6.38 0.72 -1.51
N SER A 151 -5.51 -0.14 -2.02
CA SER A 151 -4.25 0.26 -2.65
C SER A 151 -4.48 1.08 -3.93
N LEU A 152 -5.39 0.66 -4.81
CA LEU A 152 -5.75 1.41 -6.01
C LEU A 152 -6.31 2.79 -5.66
N ALA A 153 -7.28 2.85 -4.73
CA ALA A 153 -7.87 4.10 -4.31
C ALA A 153 -6.82 5.09 -3.75
N THR A 154 -5.90 4.58 -2.93
CA THR A 154 -4.79 5.38 -2.39
C THR A 154 -3.89 5.92 -3.49
N LEU A 155 -3.55 5.11 -4.49
CA LEU A 155 -2.69 5.51 -5.61
C LEU A 155 -3.35 6.56 -6.50
N TYR A 156 -4.62 6.38 -6.85
CA TYR A 156 -5.36 7.37 -7.63
C TYR A 156 -5.48 8.70 -6.87
N ALA A 157 -5.75 8.66 -5.55
CA ALA A 157 -5.78 9.85 -4.72
C ALA A 157 -4.41 10.57 -4.68
N LYS A 158 -3.29 9.83 -4.54
CA LYS A 158 -1.93 10.40 -4.58
C LYS A 158 -1.55 10.95 -5.95
N LYS A 159 -2.06 10.35 -7.03
CA LYS A 159 -1.93 10.85 -8.41
C LYS A 159 -2.75 12.12 -8.66
N GLY A 160 -3.70 12.45 -7.77
CA GLY A 160 -4.63 13.57 -7.93
C GLY A 160 -5.91 13.23 -8.70
N ASP A 161 -6.09 11.96 -9.10
CA ASP A 161 -7.30 11.47 -9.76
C ASP A 161 -8.32 11.03 -8.69
N VAL A 162 -8.92 12.02 -8.05
CA VAL A 162 -9.88 11.81 -6.95
C VAL A 162 -11.12 11.07 -7.45
N GLU A 163 -11.51 11.24 -8.71
CA GLU A 163 -12.69 10.57 -9.27
C GLU A 163 -12.51 9.05 -9.33
N GLN A 164 -11.35 8.57 -9.79
CA GLN A 164 -11.05 7.14 -9.77
C GLN A 164 -10.85 6.63 -8.34
N ALA A 165 -10.24 7.43 -7.46
CA ALA A 165 -10.12 7.06 -6.05
C ALA A 165 -11.49 6.81 -5.40
N MET A 166 -12.46 7.71 -5.63
CA MET A 166 -13.83 7.57 -5.15
C MET A 166 -14.51 6.30 -5.66
N LYS A 167 -14.36 5.95 -6.95
CA LYS A 167 -14.91 4.69 -7.49
C LYS A 167 -14.36 3.47 -6.77
N TRP A 168 -13.05 3.45 -6.48
CA TRP A 168 -12.43 2.33 -5.77
C TRP A 168 -12.84 2.27 -4.29
N TRP A 169 -12.93 3.40 -3.59
CA TRP A 169 -13.45 3.43 -2.23
C TRP A 169 -14.91 2.99 -2.16
N GLN A 170 -15.76 3.45 -3.08
CA GLN A 170 -17.15 3.00 -3.17
C GLN A 170 -17.23 1.48 -3.38
N ARG A 171 -16.42 0.93 -4.28
CA ARG A 171 -16.37 -0.53 -4.48
C ARG A 171 -15.87 -1.26 -3.24
N TRP A 172 -14.89 -0.72 -2.52
CA TRP A 172 -14.43 -1.27 -1.25
C TRP A 172 -15.57 -1.31 -0.20
N THR A 173 -16.39 -0.26 -0.09
CA THR A 173 -17.56 -0.27 0.82
C THR A 173 -18.63 -1.31 0.44
N GLN A 174 -18.69 -1.73 -0.82
CA GLN A 174 -19.59 -2.81 -1.25
C GLN A 174 -19.08 -4.20 -0.82
N ILE A 175 -17.76 -4.40 -0.83
CA ILE A 175 -17.12 -5.66 -0.40
C ILE A 175 -17.07 -5.76 1.13
N GLU A 176 -16.76 -4.66 1.81
CA GLU A 176 -16.66 -4.58 3.27
C GLU A 176 -17.64 -3.57 3.87
N PRO A 177 -18.97 -3.83 3.80
CA PRO A 177 -19.98 -2.86 4.25
C PRO A 177 -19.94 -2.60 5.76
N ARG A 178 -19.31 -3.48 6.54
CA ARG A 178 -19.12 -3.35 8.00
C ARG A 178 -17.73 -2.85 8.40
N ASN A 179 -16.90 -2.41 7.44
CA ASN A 179 -15.62 -1.78 7.76
C ASN A 179 -15.83 -0.26 7.92
N PRO A 180 -15.69 0.31 9.14
CA PRO A 180 -15.91 1.74 9.35
C PRO A 180 -14.84 2.59 8.65
N GLU A 181 -13.63 2.06 8.41
CA GLU A 181 -12.55 2.76 7.72
C GLU A 181 -12.90 3.04 6.26
N ALA A 182 -13.51 2.07 5.57
CA ALA A 182 -13.90 2.19 4.16
C ALA A 182 -14.89 3.34 3.95
N TRP A 183 -15.87 3.47 4.85
CA TRP A 183 -16.83 4.57 4.84
C TRP A 183 -16.22 5.90 5.28
N TYR A 184 -15.37 5.88 6.31
CA TYR A 184 -14.69 7.07 6.81
C TYR A 184 -13.87 7.77 5.73
N ILE A 185 -13.11 7.01 4.93
CA ILE A 185 -12.26 7.59 3.88
C ILE A 185 -13.06 8.30 2.79
N ILE A 186 -14.24 7.78 2.40
CA ILE A 186 -15.16 8.48 1.49
C ILE A 186 -15.58 9.82 2.11
N GLY A 187 -15.91 9.81 3.40
CA GLY A 187 -16.18 11.02 4.19
C GLY A 187 -15.10 12.08 4.12
N VAL A 188 -13.85 11.66 4.36
CA VAL A 188 -12.66 12.53 4.28
C VAL A 188 -12.50 13.10 2.88
N ALA A 189 -12.54 12.24 1.87
CA ALA A 189 -12.37 12.63 0.47
C ALA A 189 -13.46 13.60 0.01
N SER A 190 -14.71 13.38 0.41
CA SER A 190 -15.82 14.28 0.14
C SER A 190 -15.62 15.64 0.82
N TRP A 191 -15.22 15.66 2.10
CA TRP A 191 -14.90 16.92 2.76
C TRP A 191 -13.73 17.65 2.08
N GLU A 192 -12.67 16.95 1.69
CA GLU A 192 -11.54 17.57 0.99
C GLU A 192 -11.97 18.14 -0.37
N ARG A 193 -12.76 17.39 -1.14
CA ARG A 193 -13.29 17.83 -2.43
C ARG A 193 -14.23 19.03 -2.27
N SER A 194 -15.04 19.08 -1.21
CA SER A 194 -15.82 20.29 -0.92
C SER A 194 -14.93 21.43 -0.47
N TYR A 195 -14.12 21.28 0.57
CA TYR A 195 -13.40 22.39 1.20
C TYR A 195 -12.25 22.95 0.34
N LYS A 196 -11.44 22.08 -0.29
CA LYS A 196 -10.20 22.49 -0.97
C LYS A 196 -10.39 22.86 -2.44
N ASN A 197 -11.56 22.56 -3.02
CA ASN A 197 -11.82 22.84 -4.42
C ASN A 197 -12.80 24.02 -4.59
N PRO A 198 -12.32 25.26 -4.77
CA PRO A 198 -13.20 26.41 -4.97
C PRO A 198 -13.93 26.37 -6.31
N SER A 199 -13.48 25.57 -7.28
CA SER A 199 -14.07 25.55 -8.63
C SER A 199 -15.30 24.65 -8.76
N ILE A 200 -15.59 23.78 -7.79
CA ILE A 200 -16.85 23.02 -7.82
C ILE A 200 -18.03 23.96 -7.52
N GLY A 201 -19.03 23.95 -8.40
CA GLY A 201 -20.26 24.73 -8.24
C GLY A 201 -21.09 24.27 -7.05
N SER A 202 -22.03 25.13 -6.59
CA SER A 202 -22.83 24.90 -5.39
C SER A 202 -23.60 23.57 -5.41
N ASP A 203 -24.21 23.20 -6.54
CA ASP A 203 -24.96 21.94 -6.66
C ASP A 203 -24.08 20.71 -6.50
N GLU A 204 -22.91 20.70 -7.14
CA GLU A 204 -21.96 19.60 -7.02
C GLU A 204 -21.37 19.55 -5.60
N ARG A 205 -21.06 20.71 -5.03
CA ARG A 205 -20.60 20.83 -3.64
C ARG A 205 -21.61 20.26 -2.67
N ARG A 206 -22.90 20.54 -2.86
CA ARG A 206 -24.01 19.99 -2.06
C ARG A 206 -24.08 18.46 -2.16
N LYS A 207 -23.95 17.90 -3.37
CA LYS A 207 -23.92 16.44 -3.57
C LYS A 207 -22.75 15.79 -2.84
N VAL A 208 -21.54 16.35 -3.01
CA VAL A 208 -20.32 15.84 -2.35
C VAL A 208 -20.44 15.93 -0.83
N ILE A 209 -20.94 17.05 -0.29
CA ILE A 209 -21.20 17.21 1.14
C ILE A 209 -22.18 16.14 1.63
N THR A 210 -23.27 15.90 0.89
CA THR A 210 -24.27 14.89 1.25
C THR A 210 -23.67 13.49 1.25
N GLU A 211 -22.93 13.13 0.19
CA GLU A 211 -22.22 11.84 0.11
C GLU A 211 -21.25 11.64 1.28
N GLY A 212 -20.50 12.68 1.65
CA GLY A 212 -19.59 12.62 2.79
C GLY A 212 -20.31 12.47 4.13
N ILE A 213 -21.45 13.15 4.31
CA ILE A 213 -22.29 13.02 5.51
C ILE A 213 -22.83 11.59 5.64
N ASP A 214 -23.37 11.04 4.55
CA ASP A 214 -23.93 9.69 4.53
C ASP A 214 -22.85 8.63 4.83
N ALA A 215 -21.67 8.77 4.21
CA ALA A 215 -20.56 7.84 4.43
C ALA A 215 -20.03 7.89 5.87
N LEU A 216 -19.78 9.08 6.41
CA LEU A 216 -19.36 9.22 7.80
C LEU A 216 -20.45 8.78 8.79
N GLY A 217 -21.73 8.98 8.45
CA GLY A 217 -22.87 8.43 9.18
C GLY A 217 -22.78 6.92 9.32
N LYS A 218 -22.58 6.20 8.20
CA LYS A 218 -22.36 4.74 8.20
C LYS A 218 -21.13 4.32 9.00
N ALA A 219 -20.03 5.07 8.89
CA ALA A 219 -18.84 4.82 9.71
C ALA A 219 -19.14 4.90 11.21
N LEU A 220 -19.95 5.87 11.64
CA LEU A 220 -20.35 6.09 13.03
C LEU A 220 -21.46 5.15 13.51
N GLU A 221 -22.29 4.62 12.61
CA GLU A 221 -23.21 3.52 12.92
C GLU A 221 -22.44 2.24 13.29
N ILE A 222 -21.36 1.95 12.55
CA ILE A 222 -20.51 0.78 12.79
C ILE A 222 -19.60 0.98 13.99
N LYS A 223 -19.00 2.17 14.13
CA LYS A 223 -18.07 2.53 15.20
C LYS A 223 -18.47 3.87 15.83
N PRO A 224 -19.36 3.88 16.84
CA PRO A 224 -19.89 5.11 17.44
C PRO A 224 -18.86 6.00 18.14
N ASP A 225 -17.72 5.45 18.56
CA ASP A 225 -16.61 6.15 19.21
C ASP A 225 -15.44 6.41 18.24
N TYR A 226 -15.71 6.45 16.93
CA TYR A 226 -14.70 6.75 15.93
C TYR A 226 -14.36 8.25 15.92
N PHE A 227 -13.37 8.62 16.73
CA PHE A 227 -12.92 10.01 16.93
C PHE A 227 -12.68 10.77 15.61
N GLU A 228 -11.99 10.14 14.68
CA GLU A 228 -11.65 10.71 13.39
C GLU A 228 -12.92 10.98 12.56
N ALA A 229 -13.86 10.03 12.49
CA ALA A 229 -15.12 10.22 11.79
C ALA A 229 -16.00 11.30 12.42
N LEU A 230 -16.05 11.39 13.76
CA LEU A 230 -16.76 12.48 14.47
C LEU A 230 -16.14 13.85 14.15
N SER A 231 -14.81 13.92 14.08
CA SER A 231 -14.08 15.14 13.74
C SER A 231 -14.40 15.60 12.33
N TYR A 232 -14.39 14.68 11.35
CA TYR A 232 -14.78 15.01 9.98
C TYR A 232 -16.27 15.31 9.84
N MET A 233 -17.13 14.75 10.69
CA MET A 233 -18.54 15.08 10.70
C MET A 233 -18.80 16.52 11.13
N ASN A 234 -18.09 17.01 12.16
CA ASN A 234 -18.07 18.43 12.49
C ASN A 234 -17.62 19.27 11.28
N LEU A 235 -16.49 18.93 10.66
CA LEU A 235 -15.94 19.71 9.56
C LEU A 235 -16.88 19.79 8.35
N ILE A 236 -17.52 18.69 7.97
CA ILE A 236 -18.40 18.66 6.80
C ILE A 236 -19.74 19.36 7.05
N TYR A 237 -20.28 19.32 8.28
CA TYR A 237 -21.46 20.13 8.62
C TYR A 237 -21.16 21.62 8.63
N ARG A 238 -19.94 22.05 9.01
CA ARG A 238 -19.53 23.46 8.85
C ARG A 238 -19.45 23.86 7.39
N GLU A 239 -18.97 22.99 6.51
CA GLU A 239 -18.98 23.25 5.07
C GLU A 239 -20.40 23.32 4.52
N LYS A 240 -21.31 22.45 4.98
CA LYS A 240 -22.74 22.53 4.66
C LYS A 240 -23.34 23.87 5.11
N ALA A 241 -23.08 24.27 6.35
CA ALA A 241 -23.58 25.53 6.91
C ALA A 241 -23.10 26.76 6.12
N LYS A 242 -21.82 26.77 5.70
CA LYS A 242 -21.27 27.84 4.85
C LYS A 242 -21.99 27.89 3.50
N LEU A 243 -22.22 26.73 2.88
CA LEU A 243 -22.93 26.66 1.60
C LEU A 243 -24.37 27.19 1.73
N GLU A 244 -25.12 26.75 2.74
CA GLU A 244 -26.46 27.25 3.04
C GLU A 244 -26.48 28.77 3.24
N ALA A 245 -25.50 29.31 3.98
CA ALA A 245 -25.38 30.75 4.21
C ALA A 245 -25.11 31.51 2.91
N THR A 246 -24.24 31.00 2.03
CA THR A 246 -23.95 31.63 0.72
C THR A 246 -25.16 31.63 -0.21
N GLU A 247 -26.09 30.70 -0.03
CA GLU A 247 -27.33 30.61 -0.80
C GLU A 247 -28.49 31.36 -0.15
N GLY A 248 -28.24 32.10 0.94
CA GLY A 248 -29.25 32.90 1.64
C GLY A 248 -30.13 32.11 2.62
N ASN A 249 -29.85 30.83 2.86
CA ASN A 249 -30.55 30.01 3.85
C ASN A 249 -29.91 30.12 5.24
N SER A 250 -30.08 31.28 5.89
CA SER A 250 -29.48 31.52 7.22
C SER A 250 -30.01 30.58 8.31
N ALA A 251 -31.29 30.18 8.23
CA ALA A 251 -31.87 29.25 9.19
C ALA A 251 -31.26 27.84 9.06
N GLY A 252 -31.13 27.34 7.83
CA GLY A 252 -30.45 26.06 7.56
C GLY A 252 -28.99 26.09 8.00
N ALA A 253 -28.27 27.18 7.69
CA ALA A 253 -26.89 27.38 8.13
C ALA A 253 -26.75 27.31 9.66
N GLY A 254 -27.65 27.97 10.40
CA GLY A 254 -27.66 27.91 11.87
C GLY A 254 -27.83 26.48 12.40
N SER A 255 -28.81 25.75 11.88
CA SER A 255 -29.04 24.34 12.25
C SER A 255 -27.85 23.43 11.96
N ASP A 256 -27.15 23.65 10.84
CA ASP A 256 -25.96 22.87 10.48
C ASP A 256 -24.76 23.20 11.37
N TYR A 257 -24.56 24.46 11.77
CA TYR A 257 -23.53 24.82 12.75
C TYR A 257 -23.78 24.19 14.13
N GLU A 258 -25.03 24.20 14.62
CA GLU A 258 -25.39 23.51 15.87
C GLU A 258 -25.10 22.01 15.79
N THR A 259 -25.37 21.40 14.63
CA THR A 259 -25.08 19.99 14.38
C THR A 259 -23.57 19.73 14.40
N ALA A 260 -22.78 20.58 13.75
CA ALA A 260 -21.32 20.50 13.78
C ALA A 260 -20.75 20.58 15.21
N ASP A 261 -21.29 21.49 16.03
CA ASP A 261 -20.87 21.67 17.43
C ASP A 261 -21.19 20.44 18.29
N LYS A 262 -22.32 19.77 18.06
CA LYS A 262 -22.66 18.49 18.71
C LYS A 262 -21.62 17.41 18.39
N TYR A 263 -21.22 17.27 17.13
CA TYR A 263 -20.19 16.31 16.73
C TYR A 263 -18.81 16.67 17.28
N MET A 264 -18.46 17.96 17.33
CA MET A 264 -17.23 18.44 17.97
C MET A 264 -17.16 18.03 19.45
N LYS A 265 -18.24 18.30 20.19
CA LYS A 265 -18.35 17.94 21.61
C LYS A 265 -18.16 16.43 21.81
N ARG A 266 -18.85 15.62 21.00
CA ARG A 266 -18.75 14.15 21.06
C ARG A 266 -17.34 13.65 20.72
N ALA A 267 -16.67 14.25 19.73
CA ALA A 267 -15.27 13.93 19.41
C ALA A 267 -14.34 14.22 20.61
N LEU A 268 -14.50 15.36 21.27
CA LEU A 268 -13.71 15.70 22.47
C LEU A 268 -13.97 14.73 23.62
N GLU A 269 -15.21 14.30 23.84
CA GLU A 269 -15.58 13.31 24.84
C GLU A 269 -14.86 11.97 24.59
N VAL A 270 -14.88 11.48 23.34
CA VAL A 270 -14.17 10.25 22.94
C VAL A 270 -12.66 10.38 23.17
N ARG A 271 -12.03 11.47 22.71
CA ARG A 271 -10.60 11.72 22.89
C ARG A 271 -10.20 11.72 24.38
N ASN A 272 -10.97 12.43 25.20
CA ASN A 272 -10.71 12.52 26.63
C ASN A 272 -10.86 11.15 27.33
N ALA A 273 -11.83 10.33 26.90
CA ALA A 273 -11.99 8.97 27.41
C ALA A 273 -10.79 8.08 27.05
N GLN A 274 -10.31 8.13 25.80
CA GLN A 274 -9.15 7.36 25.35
C GLN A 274 -7.86 7.74 26.10
N GLN A 275 -7.62 9.04 26.31
CA GLN A 275 -6.46 9.52 27.08
C GLN A 275 -6.49 9.03 28.54
N LYS A 276 -7.67 9.05 29.17
CA LYS A 276 -7.86 8.52 30.53
C LYS A 276 -7.65 7.00 30.61
N ALA A 277 -7.96 6.26 29.55
CA ALA A 277 -7.71 4.82 29.51
C ALA A 277 -6.21 4.51 29.42
N GLN A 278 -5.47 5.22 28.56
CA GLN A 278 -4.03 5.03 28.36
C GLN A 278 -3.21 5.32 29.63
N THR A 279 -3.58 6.35 30.39
CA THR A 279 -2.91 6.75 31.64
C THR A 279 -3.15 5.78 32.82
N LYS A 280 -4.11 4.85 32.70
CA LYS A 280 -4.36 3.81 33.73
C LYS A 280 -3.64 2.50 33.46
N THR A 281 -3.10 2.31 32.27
CA THR A 281 -2.45 1.07 31.81
C THR A 281 -0.93 1.15 31.72
N GLY A 282 -0.34 2.32 32.01
CA GLY A 282 1.11 2.52 32.10
C GLY A 282 1.53 2.87 33.51
#